data_AF-A0A7X9ABZ5-F1
#
_entry.id   AF-A0A7X9ABZ5-F1
#
_cell.length_a   1.000
_cell.length_b   1.000
_cell.length_c   1.000
_cell.angle_alpha   90.00
_cell.angle_beta   90.00
_cell.angle_gamma   90.00
#
_symmetry.space_group_name_H-M   'P 1'
#
loop_
_entity.id
_entity.type
_entity.pdbx_description
1 polymer ?
#
loop_
_entity_poly.entity_id
_entity_poly.type
_entity_poly.pdbx_seq_one_letter_code
_entity_poly.pdbx_strand_id
1 'polypeptide(L)'
;MFTLRFQFNFIIFFAVLCCLGLPLQSAEELKGWRKTRAEIFARVEQEVKEQVEATVTLESAAASLNIQLPAPEPKQSADEIFAEARKDAEKAALAARPLKALQTLVQEAEQIYPLYRVGDQVSIRTRIKSNPIANGIVGAISPERIRIGSRWIPIKDIAEEQRNAFDAMKTQDLRQNYVTRQNNMQMAILKNSTDHFLLEILPEKMRTAGYYAISNDNNELLNPKNWVAAGVVLQQELTRLRKETAEKLRPEIEKKRFTEQKFKYHESKKEWQPAGILQSLKNLF
;
A
#
# COMPACT_ATOMS: atom_id res chain seq x y z
N MET A 1 76.69 -21.33 0.77
CA MET A 1 76.43 -20.01 0.18
C MET A 1 75.42 -19.28 1.05
N PHE A 2 75.88 -18.42 1.97
CA PHE A 2 75.15 -17.24 2.42
C PHE A 2 76.19 -16.30 3.02
N THR A 3 76.55 -15.32 2.19
CA THR A 3 77.43 -14.20 2.48
C THR A 3 76.61 -13.00 2.95
N LEU A 4 77.31 -12.05 3.60
CA LEU A 4 76.91 -10.72 4.09
C LEU A 4 76.43 -10.75 5.55
N ARG A 5 77.29 -10.52 6.56
CA ARG A 5 78.20 -9.39 6.82
C ARG A 5 77.53 -8.03 6.56
N PHE A 6 77.12 -7.35 7.62
CA PHE A 6 77.55 -5.98 7.86
C PHE A 6 77.72 -5.73 9.38
N GLN A 7 78.99 -5.86 9.77
CA GLN A 7 79.65 -5.17 10.88
C GLN A 7 79.51 -3.65 10.67
N PHE A 8 79.63 -2.72 11.61
CA PHE A 8 80.34 -2.59 12.89
C PHE A 8 79.88 -1.19 13.40
N ASN A 9 79.43 -1.06 14.65
CA ASN A 9 80.20 -0.56 15.79
C ASN A 9 80.22 0.97 16.00
N PHE A 10 80.45 1.28 17.29
CA PHE A 10 80.89 2.53 17.92
C PHE A 10 79.76 3.45 18.47
N ILE A 11 79.47 3.38 19.78
CA ILE A 11 80.13 4.12 20.90
C ILE A 11 79.41 5.47 21.10
N ILE A 12 79.08 6.02 22.27
CA ILE A 12 79.14 5.67 23.71
C ILE A 12 78.53 6.92 24.41
N PHE A 13 77.94 6.75 25.60
CA PHE A 13 77.74 7.79 26.64
C PHE A 13 76.93 9.06 26.31
N PHE A 14 75.83 9.28 27.05
CA PHE A 14 75.87 10.27 28.12
C PHE A 14 74.78 10.01 29.17
N ALA A 15 75.18 10.29 30.40
CA ALA A 15 74.45 10.04 31.63
C ALA A 15 73.60 11.27 32.03
N VAL A 16 72.56 10.99 32.81
CA VAL A 16 72.15 11.76 34.00
C VAL A 16 71.45 13.12 33.80
N LEU A 17 70.40 13.29 34.63
CA LEU A 17 69.70 14.52 35.01
C LEU A 17 68.69 15.11 34.01
N CYS A 18 67.42 14.80 34.23
CA CYS A 18 66.54 15.78 34.91
C CYS A 18 65.21 15.12 35.30
N CYS A 19 65.02 15.01 36.61
CA CYS A 19 63.71 15.03 37.23
C CYS A 19 62.95 16.26 36.72
N LEU A 20 62.00 16.06 35.81
CA LEU A 20 60.83 16.90 35.74
C LEU A 20 59.64 15.98 35.87
N GLY A 21 59.07 15.96 37.08
CA GLY A 21 57.78 15.38 37.32
C GLY A 21 56.77 16.04 36.39
N LEU A 22 56.45 15.36 35.29
CA LEU A 22 55.15 15.54 34.67
C LEU A 22 54.14 14.94 35.64
N PRO A 23 53.13 15.70 36.07
CA PRO A 23 52.16 15.16 36.99
C PRO A 23 51.46 14.00 36.27
N LEU A 24 51.53 12.81 36.88
CA LEU A 24 50.67 11.66 36.56
C LEU A 24 49.17 11.97 36.87
N GLN A 25 48.78 13.25 36.97
CA GLN A 25 47.39 13.70 37.13
C GLN A 25 46.61 13.69 35.81
N SER A 26 47.27 13.65 34.65
CA SER A 26 46.57 13.86 33.38
C SER A 26 45.68 12.69 32.93
N ALA A 27 46.05 11.43 33.21
CA ALA A 27 45.29 10.27 32.74
C ALA A 27 44.02 9.97 33.58
N GLU A 28 44.06 10.25 34.89
CA GLU A 28 42.92 10.12 35.80
C GLU A 28 41.94 11.28 35.66
N GLU A 29 42.43 12.52 35.49
CA GLU A 29 41.57 13.67 35.14
C GLU A 29 40.87 13.48 33.79
N LEU A 30 41.58 12.96 32.77
CA LEU A 30 41.01 12.64 31.44
C LEU A 30 39.91 11.57 31.49
N LYS A 31 39.98 10.60 32.40
CA LYS A 31 38.91 9.60 32.62
C LYS A 31 37.77 10.17 33.48
N GLY A 32 38.07 11.04 34.44
CA GLY A 32 37.12 11.65 35.35
C GLY A 32 36.05 12.48 34.63
N TRP A 33 36.43 13.43 33.78
CA TRP A 33 35.45 14.29 33.11
C TRP A 33 34.59 13.54 32.10
N ARG A 34 35.10 12.46 31.49
CA ARG A 34 34.31 11.60 30.58
C ARG A 34 33.21 10.85 31.33
N LYS A 35 33.50 10.40 32.56
CA LYS A 35 32.50 9.79 33.44
C LYS A 35 31.44 10.83 33.83
N THR A 36 31.85 12.02 34.25
CA THR A 36 30.92 13.13 34.55
C THR A 36 30.06 13.51 33.34
N ARG A 37 30.64 13.54 32.14
CA ARG A 37 29.89 13.77 30.88
C ARG A 37 28.82 12.70 30.65
N ALA A 38 29.15 11.43 30.86
CA ALA A 38 28.19 10.34 30.72
C ALA A 38 27.05 10.46 31.76
N GLU A 39 27.37 10.84 33.00
CA GLU A 39 26.38 11.10 34.05
C GLU A 39 25.47 12.29 33.71
N ILE A 40 26.01 13.37 33.12
CA ILE A 40 25.21 14.50 32.63
C ILE A 40 24.25 14.04 31.53
N PHE A 41 24.72 13.27 30.55
CA PHE A 41 23.84 12.74 29.51
C PHE A 41 22.75 11.83 30.08
N ALA A 42 23.07 10.94 31.03
CA ALA A 42 22.06 10.10 31.67
C ALA A 42 20.97 10.94 32.37
N ARG A 43 21.35 12.05 33.03
CA ARG A 43 20.40 13.00 33.62
C ARG A 43 19.59 13.75 32.56
N VAL A 44 20.20 14.14 31.44
CA VAL A 44 19.50 14.77 30.32
C VAL A 44 18.44 13.83 29.76
N GLU A 45 18.77 12.56 29.50
CA GLU A 45 17.81 11.57 29.00
C GLU A 45 16.66 11.34 29.98
N GLN A 46 16.95 11.27 31.29
CA GLN A 46 15.93 11.14 32.31
C GLN A 46 15.00 12.36 32.37
N GLU A 47 15.55 13.58 32.38
CA GLU A 47 14.76 14.81 32.43
C GLU A 47 13.94 15.02 31.15
N VAL A 48 14.50 14.71 29.98
CA VAL A 48 13.77 14.72 28.70
C VAL A 48 12.59 13.75 28.80
N LYS A 49 12.80 12.53 29.28
CA LYS A 49 11.72 11.54 29.44
C LYS A 49 10.62 12.05 30.36
N GLU A 50 10.97 12.57 31.54
CA GLU A 50 10.01 13.10 32.52
C GLU A 50 9.20 14.27 31.94
N GLN A 51 9.86 15.23 31.27
CA GLN A 51 9.17 16.37 30.66
C GLN A 51 8.29 15.96 29.47
N VAL A 52 8.74 15.01 28.64
CA VAL A 52 7.96 14.48 27.52
C VAL A 52 6.72 13.74 28.03
N GLU A 53 6.84 12.92 29.08
CA GLU A 53 5.71 12.22 29.70
C GLU A 53 4.71 13.18 30.35
N ALA A 54 5.18 14.29 30.94
CA ALA A 54 4.31 15.32 31.49
C ALA A 54 3.61 16.17 30.41
N THR A 55 4.24 16.37 29.26
CA THR A 55 3.71 17.21 28.18
C THR A 55 2.80 16.44 27.23
N VAL A 56 3.20 15.22 26.87
CA VAL A 56 2.52 14.39 25.87
C VAL A 56 1.73 13.29 26.57
N THR A 57 0.45 13.56 26.75
CA THR A 57 -0.51 12.65 27.39
C THR A 57 -1.33 11.86 26.36
N LEU A 58 -2.01 10.81 26.82
CA LEU A 58 -2.89 10.00 25.95
C LEU A 58 -4.03 10.84 25.36
N GLU A 59 -4.55 11.80 26.12
CA GLU A 59 -5.58 12.74 25.70
C GLU A 59 -5.10 13.64 24.55
N SER A 60 -3.83 14.08 24.58
CA SER A 60 -3.26 14.88 23.51
C SER A 60 -3.15 14.10 22.19
N ALA A 61 -2.78 12.81 22.25
CA ALA A 61 -2.73 11.92 21.10
C ALA A 61 -4.14 11.56 20.59
N ALA A 62 -5.10 11.38 21.49
CA ALA A 62 -6.49 11.14 21.12
C ALA A 62 -7.11 12.37 20.43
N ALA A 63 -6.80 13.57 20.92
CA ALA A 63 -7.24 14.83 20.33
C ALA A 63 -6.66 15.05 18.93
N SER A 64 -5.39 14.71 18.67
CA SER A 64 -4.79 14.87 17.33
C SER A 64 -5.43 13.96 16.29
N LEU A 65 -5.90 12.78 16.69
CA LEU A 65 -6.57 11.80 15.83
C LEU A 65 -8.10 11.89 15.84
N ASN A 66 -8.67 12.82 16.62
CA ASN A 66 -10.11 12.94 16.85
C ASN A 66 -10.74 11.61 17.34
N ILE A 67 -10.07 10.92 18.25
CA ILE A 67 -10.52 9.68 18.90
C ILE A 67 -11.14 10.03 20.25
N GLN A 68 -12.34 9.53 20.53
CA GLN A 68 -12.94 9.64 21.86
C GLN A 68 -12.36 8.57 22.80
N LEU A 69 -12.03 8.98 24.03
CA LEU A 69 -11.55 8.07 25.06
C LEU A 69 -12.71 7.61 25.97
N PRO A 70 -12.75 6.33 26.40
CA PRO A 70 -11.79 5.26 26.06
C PRO A 70 -11.92 4.80 24.61
N ALA A 71 -10.79 4.50 23.96
CA ALA A 71 -10.79 4.02 22.59
C ALA A 71 -11.61 2.72 22.48
N PRO A 72 -12.53 2.61 21.51
CA PRO A 72 -13.36 1.43 21.36
C PRO A 72 -12.50 0.20 21.04
N GLU A 73 -12.63 -0.84 21.86
CA GLU A 73 -12.01 -2.13 21.58
C GLU A 73 -12.85 -2.90 20.55
N PRO A 74 -12.22 -3.40 19.46
CA PRO A 74 -12.95 -4.11 18.42
C PRO A 74 -13.44 -5.46 18.94
N LYS A 75 -14.76 -5.67 18.88
CA LYS A 75 -15.43 -6.93 19.25
C LYS A 75 -15.36 -7.99 18.15
N GLN A 76 -15.22 -7.53 16.90
CA GLN A 76 -15.14 -8.34 15.70
C GLN A 76 -13.81 -8.05 15.01
N SER A 77 -13.30 -9.04 14.27
CA SER A 77 -12.13 -8.83 13.44
C SER A 77 -12.46 -7.94 12.22
N ALA A 78 -11.45 -7.24 11.71
CA ALA A 78 -11.58 -6.44 10.49
C ALA A 78 -12.10 -7.28 9.30
N ASP A 79 -11.66 -8.54 9.18
CA ASP A 79 -12.09 -9.44 8.11
C ASP A 79 -13.58 -9.81 8.20
N GLU A 80 -14.12 -9.99 9.40
CA GLU A 80 -15.54 -10.26 9.61
C GLU A 80 -16.41 -9.06 9.24
N ILE A 81 -16.01 -7.86 9.67
CA ILE A 81 -16.69 -6.60 9.33
C ILE A 81 -16.66 -6.39 7.81
N PHE A 82 -15.51 -6.69 7.19
CA PHE A 82 -15.36 -6.59 5.74
C PHE A 82 -16.29 -7.57 5.01
N ALA A 83 -16.37 -8.82 5.48
CA ALA A 83 -17.27 -9.81 4.90
C ALA A 83 -18.74 -9.42 5.03
N GLU A 84 -19.15 -8.85 6.17
CA GLU A 84 -20.50 -8.32 6.37
C GLU A 84 -20.79 -7.13 5.46
N ALA A 85 -19.90 -6.12 5.46
CA ALA A 85 -20.03 -4.95 4.59
C ALA A 85 -20.09 -5.33 3.11
N ARG A 86 -19.30 -6.33 2.69
CA ARG A 86 -19.32 -6.82 1.31
C ARG A 86 -20.64 -7.49 0.94
N LYS A 87 -21.25 -8.25 1.86
CA LYS A 87 -22.59 -8.83 1.63
C LYS A 87 -23.66 -7.74 1.51
N ASP A 88 -23.58 -6.70 2.33
CA ASP A 88 -24.49 -5.55 2.26
C ASP A 88 -24.31 -4.77 0.95
N ALA A 89 -23.06 -4.53 0.53
CA ALA A 89 -22.73 -3.89 -0.73
C ALA A 89 -23.21 -4.70 -1.94
N GLU A 90 -23.03 -6.03 -1.92
CA GLU A 90 -23.50 -6.93 -2.98
C GLU A 90 -25.03 -6.92 -3.08
N LYS A 91 -25.71 -6.94 -1.92
CA LYS A 91 -27.18 -6.82 -1.88
C LYS A 91 -27.66 -5.48 -2.43
N ALA A 92 -26.99 -4.38 -2.09
CA ALA A 92 -27.29 -3.05 -2.64
C ALA A 92 -27.04 -3.00 -4.16
N ALA A 93 -25.93 -3.58 -4.63
CA ALA A 93 -25.59 -3.66 -6.04
C ALA A 93 -26.60 -4.46 -6.86
N LEU A 94 -27.05 -5.61 -6.33
CA LEU A 94 -28.10 -6.43 -6.95
C LEU A 94 -29.47 -5.74 -6.95
N ALA A 95 -29.79 -4.97 -5.90
CA ALA A 95 -31.02 -4.18 -5.86
C ALA A 95 -31.00 -3.04 -6.88
N ALA A 96 -29.87 -2.36 -7.04
CA ALA A 96 -29.70 -1.28 -8.02
C ALA A 96 -29.68 -1.80 -9.46
N ARG A 97 -29.07 -2.97 -9.69
CA ARG A 97 -28.99 -3.60 -11.00
C ARG A 97 -29.13 -5.11 -10.91
N PRO A 98 -30.37 -5.63 -11.00
CA PRO A 98 -30.62 -7.06 -11.04
C PRO A 98 -29.93 -7.71 -12.25
N LEU A 99 -29.32 -8.87 -12.04
CA LEU A 99 -28.74 -9.66 -13.12
C LEU A 99 -29.86 -10.23 -14.00
N LYS A 100 -29.66 -10.20 -15.32
CA LYS A 100 -30.54 -10.95 -16.22
C LYS A 100 -30.27 -12.44 -16.02
N ALA A 101 -31.34 -13.24 -15.99
CA ALA A 101 -31.20 -14.68 -15.99
C ALA A 101 -30.48 -15.17 -17.26
N LEU A 102 -29.65 -16.20 -17.14
CA LEU A 102 -28.94 -16.79 -18.28
C LEU A 102 -29.92 -17.20 -19.40
N GLN A 103 -31.10 -17.71 -19.04
CA GLN A 103 -32.13 -18.08 -20.01
C GLN A 103 -32.59 -16.90 -20.87
N THR A 104 -32.70 -15.71 -20.29
CA THR A 104 -33.05 -14.48 -21.02
C THR A 104 -31.94 -14.10 -22.00
N LEU A 105 -30.68 -14.24 -21.61
CA LEU A 105 -29.54 -13.99 -22.50
C LEU A 105 -29.49 -14.99 -23.66
N VAL A 106 -29.83 -16.25 -23.40
CA VAL A 106 -29.96 -17.28 -24.45
C VAL A 106 -31.07 -16.89 -25.43
N GLN A 107 -32.25 -16.50 -24.95
CA GLN A 107 -33.35 -16.05 -25.81
C GLN A 107 -32.97 -14.82 -26.64
N GLU A 108 -32.29 -13.82 -26.05
CA GLU A 108 -31.77 -12.65 -26.77
C GLU A 108 -30.76 -13.08 -27.86
N ALA A 109 -29.86 -14.02 -27.54
CA ALA A 109 -28.91 -14.56 -28.51
C ALA A 109 -29.61 -15.28 -29.67
N GLU A 110 -30.67 -16.04 -29.40
CA GLU A 110 -31.46 -16.73 -30.42
C GLU A 110 -32.19 -15.76 -31.35
N GLN A 111 -32.67 -14.63 -30.82
CA GLN A 111 -33.30 -13.57 -31.59
C GLN A 111 -32.30 -12.81 -32.46
N ILE A 112 -31.12 -12.48 -31.92
CA ILE A 112 -30.08 -11.73 -32.64
C ILE A 112 -29.40 -12.61 -33.71
N TYR A 113 -29.18 -13.88 -33.40
CA TYR A 113 -28.55 -14.86 -34.29
C TYR A 113 -29.53 -15.98 -34.61
N PRO A 114 -30.51 -15.77 -35.50
CA PRO A 114 -31.46 -16.81 -35.88
C PRO A 114 -30.74 -17.96 -36.58
N LEU A 115 -31.25 -19.19 -36.40
CA LEU A 115 -30.79 -20.38 -37.10
C LEU A 115 -31.96 -20.94 -37.91
N TYR A 116 -31.92 -20.76 -39.22
CA TYR A 116 -32.95 -21.23 -40.13
C TYR A 116 -32.78 -22.72 -40.42
N ARG A 117 -33.91 -23.41 -40.48
CA ARG A 117 -34.02 -24.83 -40.79
C ARG A 117 -34.79 -25.04 -42.08
N VAL A 118 -34.69 -26.25 -42.62
CA VAL A 118 -35.53 -26.67 -43.75
C VAL A 118 -37.00 -26.62 -43.30
N GLY A 119 -37.84 -25.96 -44.09
CA GLY A 119 -39.24 -25.68 -43.77
C GLY A 119 -39.52 -24.25 -43.30
N ASP A 120 -38.51 -23.47 -42.92
CA ASP A 120 -38.71 -22.11 -42.43
C ASP A 120 -39.01 -21.14 -43.58
N GLN A 121 -39.95 -20.22 -43.37
CA GLN A 121 -40.19 -19.09 -44.26
C GLN A 121 -39.15 -18.00 -44.00
N VAL A 122 -38.37 -17.63 -45.01
CA VAL A 122 -37.28 -16.65 -44.87
C VAL A 122 -37.35 -15.56 -45.94
N SER A 123 -36.76 -14.41 -45.62
CA SER A 123 -36.54 -13.29 -46.53
C SER A 123 -35.08 -12.84 -46.39
N ILE A 124 -34.23 -13.24 -47.34
CA ILE A 124 -32.80 -12.93 -47.30
C ILE A 124 -32.39 -11.94 -48.37
N ARG A 125 -31.41 -11.11 -48.04
CA ARG A 125 -30.75 -10.21 -48.98
C ARG A 125 -29.66 -10.96 -49.71
N THR A 126 -29.61 -10.78 -51.03
CA THR A 126 -28.52 -11.30 -51.86
C THR A 126 -27.67 -10.15 -52.41
N ARG A 127 -26.42 -10.46 -52.76
CA ARG A 127 -25.46 -9.56 -53.42
C ARG A 127 -25.68 -9.54 -54.95
N ILE A 128 -26.68 -10.25 -55.45
CA ILE A 128 -27.00 -10.33 -56.88
C ILE A 128 -27.85 -9.11 -57.26
N LYS A 129 -27.29 -8.19 -58.05
CA LYS A 129 -27.95 -6.92 -58.43
C LYS A 129 -29.33 -7.11 -59.07
N SER A 130 -29.52 -8.16 -59.88
CA SER A 130 -30.79 -8.44 -60.56
C SER A 130 -31.86 -9.03 -59.65
N ASN A 131 -31.50 -9.53 -58.47
CA ASN A 131 -32.42 -10.18 -57.53
C ASN A 131 -31.96 -9.93 -56.09
N PRO A 132 -32.09 -8.69 -55.59
CA PRO A 132 -31.51 -8.30 -54.31
C PRO A 132 -32.14 -8.99 -53.10
N ILE A 133 -33.33 -9.60 -53.27
CA ILE A 133 -34.07 -10.26 -52.20
C ILE A 133 -34.52 -11.64 -52.68
N ALA A 134 -34.35 -12.65 -51.82
CA ALA A 134 -34.89 -13.98 -52.02
C ALA A 134 -35.82 -14.35 -50.86
N ASN A 135 -37.09 -14.60 -51.20
CA ASN A 135 -38.15 -14.87 -50.26
C ASN A 135 -38.78 -16.23 -50.55
N GLY A 136 -39.07 -17.00 -49.50
CA GLY A 136 -39.76 -18.28 -49.62
C GLY A 136 -39.37 -19.26 -48.53
N ILE A 137 -39.81 -20.51 -48.70
CA ILE A 137 -39.53 -21.60 -47.76
C ILE A 137 -38.14 -22.17 -48.05
N VAL A 138 -37.35 -22.40 -47.00
CA VAL A 138 -36.06 -23.10 -47.11
C VAL A 138 -36.32 -24.57 -47.45
N GLY A 139 -35.95 -24.99 -48.66
CA GLY A 139 -36.13 -26.36 -49.13
C GLY A 139 -34.94 -27.28 -48.87
N ALA A 140 -33.73 -26.73 -48.80
CA ALA A 140 -32.50 -27.47 -48.53
C ALA A 140 -31.37 -26.51 -48.14
N ILE A 141 -30.50 -26.93 -47.24
CA ILE A 141 -29.31 -26.17 -46.81
C ILE A 141 -28.08 -27.05 -47.08
N SER A 142 -27.15 -26.57 -47.90
CA SER A 142 -25.84 -27.20 -48.11
C SER A 142 -24.71 -26.19 -47.85
N PRO A 143 -23.46 -26.64 -47.63
CA PRO A 143 -22.33 -25.74 -47.38
C PRO A 143 -22.03 -24.74 -48.50
N GLU A 144 -22.49 -25.00 -49.73
CA GLU A 144 -22.24 -24.14 -50.88
C GLU A 144 -23.48 -23.34 -51.31
N ARG A 145 -24.68 -23.90 -51.17
CA ARG A 145 -25.92 -23.34 -51.71
C ARG A 145 -27.12 -23.63 -50.82
N ILE A 146 -28.11 -22.76 -50.89
CA ILE A 146 -29.36 -22.87 -50.14
C ILE A 146 -30.50 -22.81 -51.13
N ARG A 147 -31.47 -23.72 -50.99
CA ARG A 147 -32.69 -23.70 -51.77
C ARG A 147 -33.74 -22.89 -51.04
N ILE A 148 -34.20 -21.79 -51.63
CA ILE A 148 -35.31 -20.97 -51.12
C ILE A 148 -36.40 -20.93 -52.20
N GLY A 149 -37.57 -21.48 -51.88
CA GLY A 149 -38.61 -21.78 -52.87
C GLY A 149 -38.09 -22.69 -53.98
N SER A 150 -38.13 -22.22 -55.23
CA SER A 150 -37.62 -22.93 -56.40
C SER A 150 -36.14 -22.64 -56.73
N ARG A 151 -35.49 -21.70 -56.03
CA ARG A 151 -34.18 -21.16 -56.43
C ARG A 151 -33.04 -21.71 -55.55
N TRP A 152 -31.93 -22.05 -56.18
CA TRP A 152 -30.66 -22.30 -55.50
C TRP A 152 -29.83 -21.02 -55.45
N ILE A 153 -29.43 -20.61 -54.25
CA ILE A 153 -28.67 -19.40 -53.98
C ILE A 153 -27.33 -19.80 -53.37
N PRO A 154 -26.19 -19.46 -54.00
CA PRO A 154 -24.89 -19.69 -53.40
C PRO A 154 -24.71 -18.91 -52.09
N ILE A 155 -24.12 -19.52 -51.06
CA ILE A 155 -23.90 -18.86 -49.76
C ILE A 155 -23.06 -17.58 -49.91
N LYS A 156 -22.08 -17.60 -50.83
CA LYS A 156 -21.24 -16.43 -51.16
C LYS A 156 -22.03 -15.23 -51.70
N ASP A 157 -23.25 -15.45 -52.17
CA ASP A 157 -24.12 -14.41 -52.70
C ASP A 157 -25.14 -13.93 -51.66
N ILE A 158 -25.23 -14.55 -50.48
CA ILE A 158 -26.07 -14.07 -49.36
C ILE A 158 -25.37 -12.89 -48.68
N ALA A 159 -26.14 -11.93 -48.15
CA ALA A 159 -25.60 -10.86 -47.31
C ALA A 159 -24.84 -11.43 -46.10
N GLU A 160 -23.73 -10.79 -45.71
CA GLU A 160 -22.80 -11.33 -44.72
C GLU A 160 -23.47 -11.60 -43.38
N GLU A 161 -24.29 -10.64 -42.95
CA GLU A 161 -25.09 -10.66 -41.72
C GLU A 161 -25.98 -11.89 -41.62
N GLN A 162 -26.47 -12.41 -42.75
CA GLN A 162 -27.46 -13.49 -42.82
C GLN A 162 -26.85 -14.85 -43.19
N ARG A 163 -25.58 -14.91 -43.63
CA ARG A 163 -24.92 -16.17 -44.00
C ARG A 163 -24.87 -17.15 -42.84
N ASN A 164 -24.48 -16.63 -41.67
CA ASN A 164 -24.27 -17.46 -40.50
C ASN A 164 -25.57 -18.14 -40.06
N ALA A 165 -26.73 -17.52 -40.31
CA ALA A 165 -28.04 -18.05 -39.94
C ALA A 165 -28.39 -19.41 -40.59
N PHE A 166 -27.62 -19.87 -41.57
CA PHE A 166 -27.77 -21.19 -42.19
C PHE A 166 -26.64 -22.17 -41.83
N ASP A 167 -25.65 -21.72 -41.07
CA ASP A 167 -24.53 -22.52 -40.57
C ASP A 167 -24.75 -22.77 -39.06
N ALA A 168 -25.11 -23.99 -38.72
CA ALA A 168 -25.43 -24.37 -37.35
C ALA A 168 -24.24 -24.20 -36.40
N MET A 169 -23.04 -24.59 -36.83
CA MET A 169 -21.85 -24.50 -35.98
C MET A 169 -21.49 -23.04 -35.70
N LYS A 170 -21.47 -22.21 -36.75
CA LYS A 170 -21.16 -20.78 -36.58
C LYS A 170 -22.22 -20.04 -35.78
N THR A 171 -23.51 -20.32 -36.01
CA THR A 171 -24.58 -19.68 -35.23
C THR A 171 -24.52 -20.08 -33.77
N GLN A 172 -24.25 -21.36 -33.47
CA GLN A 172 -24.10 -21.82 -32.09
C GLN A 172 -22.92 -21.14 -31.39
N ASP A 173 -21.77 -21.02 -32.07
CA ASP A 173 -20.60 -20.30 -31.54
C ASP A 173 -20.92 -18.82 -31.29
N LEU A 174 -21.57 -18.13 -32.23
CA LEU A 174 -22.00 -16.74 -32.05
C LEU A 174 -22.96 -16.56 -30.87
N ARG A 175 -23.94 -17.45 -30.71
CA ARG A 175 -24.87 -17.42 -29.57
C ARG A 175 -24.13 -17.63 -28.25
N GLN A 176 -23.24 -18.62 -28.19
CA GLN A 176 -22.45 -18.91 -27.00
C GLN A 176 -21.54 -17.73 -26.62
N ASN A 177 -20.89 -17.13 -27.61
CA ASN A 177 -20.03 -15.96 -27.43
C ASN A 177 -20.82 -14.74 -26.94
N TYR A 178 -22.02 -14.53 -27.47
CA TYR A 178 -22.92 -13.49 -27.01
C TYR A 178 -23.28 -13.68 -25.53
N VAL A 179 -23.78 -14.86 -25.15
CA VAL A 179 -24.17 -15.17 -23.76
C VAL A 179 -22.97 -14.99 -22.82
N THR A 180 -21.82 -15.53 -23.19
CA THR A 180 -20.58 -15.42 -22.40
C THR A 180 -20.18 -13.97 -22.21
N ARG A 181 -20.15 -13.17 -23.29
CA ARG A 181 -19.80 -11.75 -23.24
C ARG A 181 -20.79 -10.95 -22.39
N GLN A 182 -22.09 -11.16 -22.56
CA GLN A 182 -23.12 -10.45 -21.80
C GLN A 182 -23.07 -10.81 -20.31
N ASN A 183 -22.88 -12.10 -19.98
CA ASN A 183 -22.74 -12.54 -18.61
C ASN A 183 -21.49 -11.94 -17.95
N ASN A 184 -20.33 -12.01 -18.61
CA ASN A 184 -19.09 -11.42 -18.11
C ASN A 184 -19.22 -9.91 -17.90
N MET A 185 -19.89 -9.22 -18.82
CA MET A 185 -20.16 -7.78 -18.69
C MET A 185 -21.05 -7.49 -17.48
N GLN A 186 -22.11 -8.26 -17.26
CA GLN A 186 -22.98 -8.07 -16.08
C GLN A 186 -22.24 -8.34 -14.78
N MET A 187 -21.40 -9.39 -14.72
CA MET A 187 -20.59 -9.69 -13.54
C MET A 187 -19.54 -8.60 -13.27
N ALA A 188 -18.90 -8.05 -14.31
CA ALA A 188 -17.95 -6.95 -14.17
C ALA A 188 -18.63 -5.68 -13.63
N ILE A 189 -19.83 -5.36 -14.14
CA ILE A 189 -20.63 -4.23 -13.66
C ILE A 189 -21.05 -4.45 -12.21
N LEU A 190 -21.52 -5.66 -11.86
CA LEU A 190 -21.91 -6.00 -10.50
C LEU A 190 -20.73 -5.86 -9.54
N LYS A 191 -19.55 -6.36 -9.91
CA LYS A 191 -18.33 -6.21 -9.12
C LYS A 191 -17.99 -4.74 -8.88
N ASN A 192 -17.94 -3.94 -9.94
CA ASN A 192 -17.62 -2.51 -9.83
C ASN A 192 -18.65 -1.76 -8.96
N SER A 193 -19.93 -2.11 -9.09
CA SER A 193 -20.99 -1.54 -8.25
C SER A 193 -20.86 -1.97 -6.79
N THR A 194 -20.48 -3.23 -6.55
CA THR A 194 -20.24 -3.76 -5.20
C THR A 194 -19.07 -3.02 -4.56
N ASP A 195 -17.96 -2.85 -5.27
CA ASP A 195 -16.78 -2.13 -4.78
C ASP A 195 -17.12 -0.66 -4.50
N HIS A 196 -17.94 -0.02 -5.35
CA HIS A 196 -18.43 1.35 -5.12
C HIS A 196 -19.25 1.47 -3.85
N PHE A 197 -20.28 0.64 -3.66
CA PHE A 197 -21.08 0.65 -2.43
C PHE A 197 -20.21 0.32 -1.22
N LEU A 198 -19.31 -0.65 -1.33
CA LEU A 198 -18.41 -1.03 -0.25
C LEU A 198 -17.57 0.16 0.23
N LEU A 199 -17.06 1.00 -0.67
CA LEU A 199 -16.32 2.21 -0.31
C LEU A 199 -17.17 3.22 0.47
N GLU A 200 -18.48 3.26 0.26
CA GLU A 200 -19.39 4.16 0.98
C GLU A 200 -19.69 3.66 2.40
N ILE A 201 -19.97 2.36 2.56
CA ILE A 201 -20.39 1.79 3.86
C ILE A 201 -19.23 1.31 4.74
N LEU A 202 -18.15 0.79 4.17
CA LEU A 202 -17.05 0.17 4.92
C LEU A 202 -16.38 1.13 5.91
N PRO A 203 -16.04 2.39 5.55
CA PRO A 203 -15.32 3.27 6.46
C PRO A 203 -16.10 3.61 7.73
N GLU A 204 -17.41 3.79 7.61
CA GLU A 204 -18.28 4.07 8.75
C GLU A 204 -18.44 2.83 9.65
N LYS A 205 -18.65 1.65 9.06
CA LYS A 205 -18.71 0.39 9.81
C LYS A 205 -17.40 0.11 10.56
N MET A 206 -16.26 0.28 9.90
CA MET A 206 -14.94 0.10 10.51
C MET A 206 -14.71 1.09 11.65
N ARG A 207 -15.01 2.38 11.46
CA ARG A 207 -14.86 3.40 12.51
C ARG A 207 -15.72 3.10 13.73
N THR A 208 -16.98 2.70 13.51
CA THR A 208 -17.92 2.33 14.58
C THR A 208 -17.44 1.10 15.35
N ALA A 209 -16.78 0.16 14.67
CA ALA A 209 -16.17 -1.00 15.28
C ALA A 209 -14.80 -0.73 15.93
N GLY A 210 -14.30 0.51 15.89
CA GLY A 210 -13.03 0.89 16.50
C GLY A 210 -11.79 0.66 15.64
N TYR A 211 -11.96 0.60 14.32
CA TYR A 211 -10.86 0.54 13.35
C TYR A 211 -10.63 1.89 12.66
N TYR A 212 -9.37 2.18 12.36
CA TYR A 212 -8.92 3.36 11.64
C TYR A 212 -8.11 2.94 10.42
N ALA A 213 -8.30 3.65 9.31
CA ALA A 213 -7.53 3.43 8.11
C ALA A 213 -6.13 4.04 8.25
N ILE A 214 -5.10 3.29 7.82
CA ILE A 214 -3.72 3.80 7.74
C ILE A 214 -3.58 4.84 6.61
N SER A 215 -4.43 4.75 5.59
CA SER A 215 -4.37 5.54 4.37
C SER A 215 -5.74 6.04 3.97
N ASN A 216 -5.75 7.18 3.28
CA ASN A 216 -6.95 7.81 2.72
C ASN A 216 -7.16 7.46 1.23
N ASP A 217 -6.33 6.61 0.63
CA ASP A 217 -6.54 6.15 -0.75
C ASP A 217 -7.69 5.14 -0.80
N ASN A 218 -8.71 5.42 -1.62
CA ASN A 218 -9.86 4.55 -1.83
C ASN A 218 -9.46 3.11 -2.18
N ASN A 219 -8.41 2.91 -2.99
CA ASN A 219 -7.97 1.57 -3.34
C ASN A 219 -7.42 0.80 -2.14
N GLU A 220 -6.81 1.51 -1.19
CA GLU A 220 -6.24 0.94 0.02
C GLU A 220 -7.31 0.66 1.09
N LEU A 221 -8.43 1.38 1.07
CA LEU A 221 -9.57 1.14 1.98
C LEU A 221 -10.22 -0.23 1.75
N LEU A 222 -10.14 -0.78 0.54
CA LEU A 222 -10.68 -2.10 0.21
C LEU A 222 -9.79 -3.27 0.68
N ASN A 223 -8.66 -3.00 1.32
CA ASN A 223 -7.80 -4.02 1.88
C ASN A 223 -7.98 -4.11 3.40
N PRO A 224 -8.46 -5.25 3.95
CA PRO A 224 -8.67 -5.41 5.39
C PRO A 224 -7.41 -5.12 6.23
N LYS A 225 -6.21 -5.37 5.69
CA LYS A 225 -4.94 -5.16 6.40
C LYS A 225 -4.61 -3.68 6.64
N ASN A 226 -5.24 -2.77 5.92
CA ASN A 226 -5.04 -1.33 6.07
C ASN A 226 -5.93 -0.73 7.17
N TRP A 227 -6.71 -1.56 7.85
CA TRP A 227 -7.53 -1.19 8.99
C TRP A 227 -6.90 -1.67 10.29
N VAL A 228 -6.63 -0.75 11.18
CA VAL A 228 -5.92 -1.00 12.43
C VAL A 228 -6.79 -0.56 13.60
N ALA A 229 -6.76 -1.31 14.70
CA ALA A 229 -7.52 -0.96 15.90
C ALA A 229 -7.10 0.42 16.44
N ALA A 230 -8.08 1.19 16.90
CA ALA A 230 -7.90 2.56 17.39
C ALA A 230 -6.82 2.65 18.47
N GLY A 231 -6.74 1.69 19.38
CA GLY A 231 -5.72 1.65 20.43
C GLY A 231 -4.28 1.55 19.89
N VAL A 232 -4.07 0.82 18.79
CA VAL A 232 -2.75 0.71 18.16
C VAL A 232 -2.36 2.02 17.48
N VAL A 233 -3.29 2.63 16.75
CA VAL A 233 -3.07 3.93 16.09
C VAL A 233 -2.79 5.03 17.13
N LEU A 234 -3.56 5.03 18.22
CA LEU A 234 -3.36 5.94 19.34
C LEU A 234 -1.97 5.78 19.98
N GLN A 235 -1.50 4.55 20.17
CA GLN A 235 -0.18 4.28 20.74
C GLN A 235 0.96 4.69 19.79
N GLN A 236 0.78 4.47 18.48
CA GLN A 236 1.73 4.91 17.45
C GLN A 236 1.85 6.43 17.44
N GLU A 237 0.72 7.13 17.48
CA GLU A 237 0.67 8.59 17.54
C GLU A 237 1.28 9.14 18.82
N LEU A 238 0.97 8.53 19.97
CA LEU A 238 1.58 8.89 21.25
C LEU A 238 3.11 8.78 21.18
N THR A 239 3.62 7.71 20.58
CA THR A 239 5.06 7.49 20.41
C THR A 239 5.67 8.51 19.44
N ARG A 240 4.98 8.85 18.35
CA ARG A 240 5.39 9.89 17.41
C ARG A 240 5.50 11.26 18.10
N LEU A 241 4.45 11.68 18.80
CA LEU A 241 4.40 12.95 19.52
C LEU A 241 5.48 13.03 20.61
N ARG A 242 5.71 11.94 21.35
CA ARG A 242 6.78 11.87 22.35
C ARG A 242 8.15 12.03 21.73
N LYS A 243 8.41 11.38 20.60
CA LYS A 243 9.67 11.51 19.87
C LYS A 243 9.90 12.94 19.37
N GLU A 244 8.89 13.55 18.74
CA GLU A 244 8.96 14.93 18.25
C GLU A 244 9.19 15.94 19.38
N THR A 245 8.56 15.71 20.53
CA THR A 245 8.74 16.56 21.72
C THR A 245 10.13 16.36 22.33
N ALA A 246 10.62 15.11 22.40
CA ALA A 246 11.96 14.81 22.88
C ALA A 246 13.04 15.45 22.01
N GLU A 247 12.91 15.40 20.68
CA GLU A 247 13.85 16.01 19.74
C GLU A 247 13.91 17.54 19.90
N LYS A 248 12.81 18.19 20.28
CA LYS A 248 12.77 19.63 20.58
C LYS A 248 13.36 19.97 21.93
N LEU A 249 13.03 19.21 22.98
CA LEU A 249 13.46 19.50 24.36
C LEU A 249 14.93 19.14 24.62
N ARG A 250 15.44 18.09 23.97
CA ARG A 250 16.77 17.53 24.27
C ARG A 250 17.90 18.55 24.11
N PRO A 251 18.02 19.33 23.03
CA PRO A 251 19.10 20.32 22.89
C PRO A 251 19.06 21.41 23.97
N GLU A 252 17.86 21.82 24.40
CA GLU A 252 17.67 22.85 25.41
C GLU A 252 18.10 22.36 26.80
N ILE A 253 17.65 21.16 27.19
CA ILE A 253 18.01 20.52 28.46
C ILE A 253 19.50 20.18 28.48
N GLU A 254 20.03 19.64 27.39
CA GLU A 254 21.46 19.33 27.24
C GLU A 254 22.31 20.58 27.47
N LYS A 255 22.02 21.65 26.74
CA LYS A 255 22.73 22.93 26.88
C LYS A 255 22.68 23.45 28.31
N LYS A 256 21.51 23.40 28.95
CA LYS A 256 21.33 23.84 30.35
C LYS A 256 22.21 23.03 31.30
N ARG A 257 22.12 21.70 31.27
CA ARG A 257 22.85 20.81 32.19
C ARG A 257 24.36 20.85 32.01
N PHE A 258 24.84 20.89 30.76
CA PHE A 258 26.27 21.03 30.51
C PHE A 258 26.80 22.40 30.94
N THR A 259 26.03 23.48 30.74
CA THR A 259 26.42 24.83 31.18
C THR A 259 26.47 24.92 32.72
N GLU A 260 25.51 24.34 33.43
CA GLU A 260 25.48 24.26 34.91
C GLU A 260 26.73 23.57 35.47
N GLN A 261 27.25 22.56 34.77
CA GLN A 261 28.46 21.81 35.14
C GLN A 261 29.75 22.41 34.57
N LYS A 262 29.70 23.64 34.04
CA LYS A 262 30.84 24.37 33.46
C LYS A 262 31.46 23.68 32.24
N PHE A 263 30.69 22.96 31.43
CA PHE A 263 31.14 22.47 30.13
C PHE A 263 30.87 23.51 29.03
N LYS A 264 31.67 23.49 27.97
CA LYS A 264 31.47 24.24 26.73
C LYS A 264 31.39 23.28 25.55
N TYR A 265 30.50 23.60 24.62
CA TYR A 265 30.36 22.83 23.38
C TYR A 265 31.45 23.25 22.40
N HIS A 266 32.22 22.28 21.92
CA HIS A 266 33.27 22.50 20.92
C HIS A 266 32.78 22.04 19.54
N GLU A 267 32.42 22.99 18.67
CA GLU A 267 31.87 22.69 17.34
C GLU A 267 32.81 21.85 16.47
N SER A 268 34.12 22.10 16.54
CA SER A 268 35.13 21.37 15.74
C SER A 268 35.20 19.87 16.07
N LYS A 269 34.85 19.49 17.30
CA LYS A 269 34.85 18.09 17.77
C LYS A 269 33.45 17.53 18.01
N LYS A 270 32.41 18.36 17.86
CA LYS A 270 31.00 18.06 18.17
C LYS A 270 30.84 17.41 19.57
N GLU A 271 31.54 17.95 20.56
CA GLU A 271 31.52 17.41 21.92
C GLU A 271 31.55 18.49 22.99
N TRP A 272 30.93 18.18 24.14
CA TRP A 272 31.04 18.98 25.36
C TRP A 272 32.32 18.64 26.10
N GLN A 273 33.12 19.66 26.43
CA GLN A 273 34.32 19.54 27.26
C GLN A 273 34.28 20.53 28.44
N PRO A 274 34.90 20.21 29.59
CA PRO A 274 35.04 21.14 30.70
C PRO A 274 35.69 22.47 30.28
N ALA A 275 35.11 23.59 30.74
CA ALA A 275 35.68 24.92 30.55
C ALA A 275 37.00 25.01 31.34
N GLY A 276 38.13 25.03 30.63
CA GLY A 276 39.45 25.25 31.26
C GLY A 276 40.51 24.17 31.01
N ILE A 277 40.21 23.07 30.31
CA ILE A 277 41.25 22.06 29.97
C ILE A 277 42.43 22.68 29.21
N LEU A 278 42.18 23.67 28.33
CA LEU A 278 43.23 24.39 27.62
C LEU A 278 44.05 25.32 28.54
N GLN A 279 43.52 25.72 29.69
CA GLN A 279 44.18 26.65 30.62
C GLN A 279 45.06 25.88 31.62
N SER A 280 44.65 24.67 32.03
CA SER A 280 45.55 23.77 32.76
C SER A 280 46.69 23.25 31.87
N LEU A 281 46.43 22.95 30.59
CA LEU A 281 47.47 22.56 29.63
C LEU A 281 48.40 23.73 29.24
N LYS A 282 47.91 24.96 29.08
CA LYS A 282 48.75 26.15 28.82
C LYS A 282 49.55 26.63 30.03
N ASN A 283 49.17 26.25 31.25
CA ASN A 283 49.94 26.56 32.45
C ASN A 283 50.95 25.43 32.79
N LEU A 284 50.98 24.35 32.00
CA LEU A 284 51.89 23.21 32.15
C LEU A 284 53.04 23.21 31.11
N PHE A 285 53.02 24.12 30.14
CA PHE A 285 54.07 24.38 29.15
C PHE A 285 54.42 25.86 29.14
#